data_AF-X1CW99-F1
#
_entry.id   AF-X1CW99-F1
#
_cell.length_a   1.000
_cell.length_b   1.000
_cell.length_c   1.000
_cell.angle_alpha   90.00
_cell.angle_beta   90.00
_cell.angle_gamma   90.00
#
_symmetry.space_group_name_H-M   'P 1'
#
loop_
_entity.id
_entity.type
_entity.pdbx_description
1 polymer ?
#
loop_
_entity_poly.entity_id
_entity_poly.type
_entity_poly.pdbx_seq_one_letter_code
_entity_poly.pdbx_strand_id
1 'polypeptide(L)' 'MRIKGKGLKSKHGPGDLYALLKVVVPPSANDEVKELWQSLSDKSDFDPREKWGN' A
#
# COMPACT_ATOMS: atom_id res chain seq x y z
N MET A 1 -8.23 -1.55 6.50
CA MET A 1 -7.85 -0.87 7.75
C MET A 1 -9.03 -0.03 8.24
N ARG A 2 -9.57 -0.31 9.44
CA ARG A 2 -10.79 0.34 9.99
C ARG A 2 -10.45 1.08 11.27
N ILE A 3 -10.86 2.35 11.35
CA ILE A 3 -10.72 3.18 12.55
C ILE A 3 -12.13 3.42 13.10
N LYS A 4 -12.44 2.70 14.18
CA LYS A 4 -13.79 2.69 14.77
C LYS A 4 -14.16 4.07 15.34
N GLY A 5 -15.39 4.53 15.10
CA GLY A 5 -15.94 5.76 15.68
C GLY A 5 -15.33 7.06 15.16
N LYS A 6 -14.52 6.99 14.10
CA LYS A 6 -13.92 8.16 13.42
C LYS A 6 -14.61 8.52 12.11
N GLY A 7 -15.71 7.84 11.77
CA GLY A 7 -16.57 8.20 10.65
C GLY A 7 -17.54 9.32 11.00
N LEU A 8 -18.45 9.62 10.07
CA LEU A 8 -19.40 10.72 10.21
C LEU A 8 -20.36 10.51 11.39
N LYS A 9 -20.70 11.60 12.08
CA LYS A 9 -21.71 11.59 13.15
C LYS A 9 -23.11 11.49 12.55
N SER A 10 -23.90 10.55 13.03
CA SER A 10 -25.32 10.39 12.68
C SER A 10 -26.19 10.37 13.94
N LYS A 11 -27.52 10.43 13.76
CA LYS A 11 -28.48 10.30 14.88
C LYS A 11 -28.34 8.98 15.65
N HIS A 12 -27.78 7.94 15.03
CA HIS A 12 -27.60 6.61 15.61
C HIS A 12 -26.18 6.37 16.17
N GLY A 13 -25.32 7.40 16.15
CA GLY A 13 -23.92 7.32 16.60
C GLY A 13 -22.91 7.64 15.49
N PRO A 14 -21.61 7.72 15.83
CA PRO A 14 -20.55 7.94 14.86
C PRO A 14 -20.27 6.66 14.05
N GLY A 15 -20.14 6.80 12.74
CA GLY A 15 -19.68 5.73 11.85
C GLY A 15 -18.18 5.46 12.00
N ASP A 16 -17.63 4.67 11.08
CA ASP A 16 -16.22 4.32 11.05
C ASP A 16 -15.50 4.92 9.86
N LEU A 17 -14.20 5.18 10.02
CA LEU A 17 -13.32 5.62 8.95
C LEU A 17 -12.55 4.42 8.40
N TYR A 18 -12.51 4.29 7.08
CA TYR A 18 -11.68 3.31 6.40
C TYR A 18 -10.45 3.99 5.81
N ALA A 19 -9.28 3.47 6.16
CA ALA A 19 -8.04 3.92 5.56
C ALA A 19 -7.72 3.03 4.35
N LEU A 20 -7.63 3.66 3.19
CA LEU A 20 -7.26 3.04 1.93
C LEU A 20 -5.73 3.04 1.81
N LEU A 21 -5.14 1.86 1.65
CA LEU A 21 -3.71 1.74 1.45
C LEU A 21 -3.39 2.12 0.01
N LYS A 22 -2.54 3.13 -0.16
CA LYS A 22 -1.94 3.50 -1.45
C LYS A 22 -0.44 3.36 -1.31
N VAL A 23 0.15 2.47 -2.10
CA VAL A 23 1.60 2.36 -2.23
C VAL A 23 2.07 3.52 -3.11
N VAL A 24 3.03 4.31 -2.61
CA VAL A 24 3.65 5.41 -3.35
C VAL A 24 5.16 5.20 -3.42
N VAL A 25 5.75 5.48 -4.58
CA VAL A 25 7.19 5.42 -4.80
C VAL A 25 7.75 6.85 -4.69
N PRO A 26 8.84 7.08 -3.93
CA PRO A 26 9.47 8.40 -3.85
C PRO A 26 10.01 8.85 -5.21
N PRO A 27 10.08 10.17 -5.47
CA PRO A 27 10.41 10.72 -6.80
C PRO A 27 11.87 10.47 -7.23
N SER A 28 12.79 10.26 -6.30
CA SER A 28 14.16 9.86 -6.60
C SER A 28 14.67 8.86 -5.57
N ALA A 29 15.46 7.90 -6.06
CA ALA A 29 16.26 7.00 -5.24
C ALA A 29 17.73 7.37 -5.45
N ASN A 30 18.49 7.49 -4.36
CA ASN A 30 19.95 7.55 -4.41
C ASN A 30 20.49 6.18 -4.90
N ASP A 31 21.77 6.13 -5.27
CA ASP A 31 22.34 4.92 -5.87
C ASP A 31 22.34 3.73 -4.90
N GLU A 32 22.53 3.97 -3.60
CA GLU A 32 22.41 2.95 -2.55
C GLU A 32 21.01 2.33 -2.48
N VAL A 33 19.95 3.14 -2.56
CA VAL A 33 18.56 2.62 -2.55
C VAL A 33 18.27 1.82 -3.81
N LYS A 34 18.86 2.18 -4.96
CA LYS A 34 18.72 1.37 -6.19
C LYS A 34 19.35 -0.01 -6.02
N GLU A 35 20.54 -0.11 -5.43
CA GLU A 35 21.20 -1.39 -5.17
C GLU A 35 20.37 -2.28 -4.23
N LEU A 36 19.73 -1.69 -3.22
CA LEU A 36 18.83 -2.41 -2.32
C LEU A 36 17.57 -2.91 -3.04
N TRP A 37 16.98 -2.09 -3.92
CA TRP A 37 15.85 -2.51 -4.75
C TRP A 37 16.21 -3.62 -5.71
N GLN A 38 17.40 -3.60 -6.30
CA GLN A 38 17.89 -4.67 -7.17
C GLN A 38 18.06 -5.97 -6.37
N SER A 39 18.71 -5.89 -5.21
CA SER A 39 18.89 -7.05 -4.33
C SER A 39 17.56 -7.65 -3.85
N LEU A 40 16.53 -6.81 -3.65
CA LEU A 40 15.18 -7.25 -3.32
C LEU A 40 14.51 -7.96 -4.50
N SER A 41 14.67 -7.41 -5.71
CA SER A 41 14.13 -7.99 -6.94
C SER A 41 14.71 -9.38 -7.21
N ASP A 42 16.02 -9.56 -7.03
CA ASP A 42 16.69 -10.83 -7.31
C ASP A 42 16.28 -11.96 -6.36
N LYS A 43 15.77 -11.62 -5.17
CA LYS A 43 15.36 -12.58 -4.12
C LYS A 43 13.84 -12.77 -4.04
N SER A 44 13.08 -11.97 -4.77
CA SER A 44 11.62 -11.92 -4.66
C SER A 44 10.97 -12.68 -5.81
N ASP A 45 10.23 -13.74 -5.50
CA ASP A 45 9.45 -14.52 -6.48
C ASP A 45 8.05 -13.93 -6.75
N PHE A 46 7.79 -12.68 -6.34
CA PHE A 46 6.49 -12.04 -6.47
C PHE A 46 6.22 -11.60 -7.93
N ASP A 47 5.21 -12.20 -8.56
CA ASP A 47 4.67 -11.73 -9.84
C ASP A 47 3.48 -10.76 -9.62
N PRO A 48 3.68 -9.44 -9.80
CA PRO A 48 2.60 -8.46 -9.66
C PRO A 48 1.50 -8.59 -10.74
N ARG A 49 1.72 -9.39 -11.79
CA ARG A 49 0.84 -9.52 -12.97
C ARG A 49 0.31 -10.94 -13.17
N GLU A 50 0.39 -11.78 -12.15
CA GLU A 50 -0.06 -13.18 -12.20
C GLU A 50 -1.50 -13.32 -12.76
N LYS A 51 -2.40 -12.38 -12.41
CA LYS A 51 -3.80 -12.36 -12.86
C LYS A 51 -4.04 -11.81 -14.28
N TRP A 52 -2.98 -11.56 -15.07
CA TRP A 52 -3.10 -11.03 -16.43
C TRP A 52 -3.05 -12.12 -17.52
N GLY A 53 -2.70 -13.36 -17.16
CA GLY A 53 -2.84 -14.54 -18.02
C GLY A 53 -4.22 -15.18 -17.85
N ASN A 54 -4.90 -15.47 -18.97
CA ASN A 54 -6.24 -16.09 -19.07
C ASN A 54 -6.49 -17.27 -18.13
#